data_AF-A0A8J5HIV2-F1
#
_entry.id   AF-A0A8J5HIV2-F1
#
_cell.length_a   1.000
_cell.length_b   1.000
_cell.length_c   1.000
_cell.angle_alpha   90.00
_cell.angle_beta   90.00
_cell.angle_gamma   90.00
#
_symmetry.space_group_name_H-M   'P 1'
#
loop_
_entity.id
_entity.type
_entity.pdbx_description
1 polymer ?
#
loop_
_entity_poly.entity_id
_entity_poly.type
_entity_poly.pdbx_seq_one_letter_code
_entity_poly.pdbx_strand_id
1 'polypeptide(L)'
;MLNTAQKFERAFDRFDEQDPCFKLDLQYTEWHVLLNENEEMILESDGKPKRELKTFDGKPTSADWNKVRLFASLLQVFYELTLKVSGSLYVTSNTFAHEISYIHTILKEWQQSDDIDVYSMGIRMKNKFDKYWGDPEKVNKLLYIAVVLDPRHKLDFVEFMLIELYGDEKGAKVGKIIKDTLFALYKNYKEKMEPQCGTSIVSSIPKSVDNDNTSTNMSDLKRQSIIAKYKKQKAQVFGDGNMSELDKFLKNHNGLVFFDDTGDTMINAI
;
A
#
# COMPACT_ATOMS: atom_id res chain seq x y z
N MET A 1 -5.56 -5.68 -17.21
CA MET A 1 -6.33 -4.58 -17.83
C MET A 1 -5.42 -3.45 -18.30
N LEU A 2 -4.54 -2.89 -17.45
CA LEU A 2 -3.66 -1.76 -17.82
C LEU A 2 -2.64 -2.08 -18.94
N ASN A 3 -1.98 -3.25 -18.86
CA ASN A 3 -1.08 -3.70 -19.93
C ASN A 3 -1.82 -4.09 -21.22
N THR A 4 -3.15 -4.25 -21.17
CA THR A 4 -3.96 -4.51 -22.37
C THR A 4 -4.08 -3.25 -23.21
N ALA A 5 -4.23 -2.07 -22.59
CA ALA A 5 -4.33 -0.79 -23.29
C ALA A 5 -3.06 -0.49 -24.11
N GLN A 6 -1.87 -0.80 -23.57
CA GLN A 6 -0.59 -0.59 -24.26
C GLN A 6 -0.46 -1.43 -25.54
N LYS A 7 -1.12 -2.59 -25.63
CA LYS A 7 -1.08 -3.44 -26.82
C LYS A 7 -1.76 -2.80 -28.03
N PHE A 8 -2.62 -1.80 -27.81
CA PHE A 8 -3.30 -1.07 -28.88
C PHE A 8 -2.42 0.00 -29.54
N GLU A 9 -1.27 0.38 -28.98
CA GLU A 9 -0.33 1.31 -29.61
C GLU A 9 0.02 0.86 -31.04
N ARG A 10 0.42 -0.41 -31.18
CA ARG A 10 0.67 -1.03 -32.50
C ARG A 10 -0.58 -1.18 -33.36
N ALA A 11 -1.77 -1.20 -32.76
CA ALA A 11 -3.01 -1.23 -33.53
C ALA A 11 -3.25 0.15 -34.18
N PHE A 12 -3.16 1.24 -33.40
CA PHE A 12 -3.26 2.60 -33.92
C PHE A 12 -2.17 2.95 -34.93
N ASP A 13 -0.97 2.35 -34.82
CA ASP A 13 0.07 2.51 -35.84
C ASP A 13 -0.28 1.87 -37.18
N ARG A 14 -0.92 0.70 -37.16
CA ARG A 14 -1.29 -0.04 -38.38
C ARG A 14 -2.63 0.36 -38.97
N PHE A 15 -3.49 1.04 -38.22
CA PHE A 15 -4.83 1.44 -38.69
C PHE A 15 -4.74 2.41 -39.88
N ASP A 16 -3.72 3.28 -39.89
CA ASP A 16 -3.43 4.20 -41.00
C ASP A 16 -3.04 3.46 -42.29
N GLU A 17 -2.51 2.24 -42.18
CA GLU A 17 -2.15 1.39 -43.32
C GLU A 17 -3.34 0.55 -43.82
N GLN A 18 -4.28 0.21 -42.93
CA GLN A 18 -5.40 -0.71 -43.22
C GLN A 18 -6.66 0.00 -43.68
N ASP A 19 -6.90 1.23 -43.20
CA ASP A 19 -8.06 2.02 -43.56
C ASP A 19 -7.64 3.48 -43.86
N PRO A 20 -7.49 3.85 -45.15
CA PRO A 20 -7.13 5.21 -45.54
C PRO A 20 -8.14 6.28 -45.10
N CYS A 21 -9.39 5.89 -44.80
CA CYS A 21 -10.44 6.79 -44.33
C CYS A 21 -10.46 6.95 -42.81
N PHE A 22 -9.71 6.14 -42.05
CA PHE A 22 -9.65 6.19 -40.58
C PHE A 22 -9.35 7.59 -40.02
N LYS A 23 -8.44 8.33 -40.67
CA LYS A 23 -8.11 9.72 -40.29
C LYS A 23 -9.27 10.69 -40.53
N LEU A 24 -10.03 10.48 -41.60
CA LEU A 24 -11.20 11.30 -41.91
C LEU A 24 -12.32 11.05 -40.90
N ASP A 25 -12.57 9.80 -40.52
CA ASP A 25 -13.58 9.43 -39.52
C ASP A 25 -13.28 10.03 -38.14
N LEU A 26 -12.00 10.02 -37.74
CA LEU A 26 -11.57 10.65 -36.50
C LEU A 26 -11.78 12.16 -36.50
N GLN A 27 -11.50 12.83 -37.62
CA GLN A 27 -11.72 14.27 -37.76
C GLN A 27 -13.21 14.63 -37.83
N TYR A 28 -14.06 13.78 -38.43
CA TYR A 28 -15.49 14.02 -38.61
C TYR A 28 -16.24 14.17 -37.26
N THR A 29 -15.77 13.48 -36.21
CA THR A 29 -16.34 13.61 -34.86
C THR A 29 -16.12 15.00 -34.24
N GLU A 30 -15.08 15.74 -34.63
CA GLU A 30 -14.83 17.09 -34.13
C GLU A 30 -15.63 18.15 -34.89
N TRP A 31 -15.87 17.94 -36.19
CA TRP A 31 -16.76 18.80 -36.99
C TRP A 31 -18.16 18.84 -36.41
N HIS A 32 -18.73 17.70 -36.01
CA HIS A 32 -20.05 17.64 -35.35
C HIS A 32 -20.09 18.38 -34.00
N VAL A 33 -18.96 18.53 -33.31
CA VAL A 33 -18.87 19.30 -32.04
C VAL A 33 -18.85 20.82 -32.30
N LEU A 34 -18.51 21.24 -33.52
CA LEU A 34 -18.49 22.65 -33.95
C LEU A 34 -19.77 23.08 -34.68
N LEU A 35 -20.63 22.13 -35.02
CA LEU A 35 -21.94 22.38 -35.61
C LEU A 35 -23.01 22.42 -34.51
N ASN A 36 -24.01 23.28 -34.70
CA ASN A 36 -25.22 23.24 -33.88
C ASN A 36 -26.15 22.09 -34.33
N GLU A 37 -27.28 21.93 -33.66
CA GLU A 37 -28.28 20.88 -33.95
C GLU A 37 -28.85 20.95 -35.39
N ASN A 38 -28.66 22.06 -36.10
CA ASN A 38 -29.09 22.27 -37.48
C ASN A 38 -27.93 22.19 -38.49
N GLU A 39 -26.78 21.63 -38.08
CA GLU A 39 -25.57 21.49 -38.91
C GLU A 39 -24.94 22.84 -39.34
N GLU A 40 -25.14 23.93 -38.58
CA GLU A 40 -24.50 25.23 -38.85
C GLU A 40 -23.28 25.48 -37.95
N MET A 41 -22.24 26.11 -38.49
CA MET A 41 -21.01 26.42 -37.75
C MET A 41 -21.24 27.41 -36.60
N ILE A 42 -20.69 27.08 -35.42
CA ILE A 42 -20.69 27.97 -34.26
C ILE A 42 -19.56 29.01 -34.42
N LEU A 43 -19.94 30.25 -34.73
CA LEU A 43 -19.02 31.37 -34.92
C LEU A 43 -18.88 32.25 -33.65
N GLU A 44 -17.73 32.89 -33.49
CA GLU A 44 -17.49 34.01 -32.59
C GLU A 44 -18.09 35.31 -33.13
N SER A 45 -18.16 36.34 -32.28
CA SER A 45 -18.71 37.66 -32.65
C SER A 45 -17.94 38.37 -33.76
N ASP A 46 -16.70 37.97 -34.03
CA ASP A 46 -15.87 38.47 -35.13
C ASP A 46 -16.02 37.66 -36.43
N GLY A 47 -16.94 36.67 -36.45
CA GLY A 47 -17.24 35.84 -37.61
C GLY A 47 -16.30 34.66 -37.82
N LYS A 48 -15.34 34.41 -36.92
CA LYS A 48 -14.46 33.23 -36.99
C LYS A 48 -15.08 32.02 -36.30
N PRO A 49 -14.70 30.78 -36.68
CA PRO A 49 -15.10 29.60 -35.91
C PRO A 49 -14.64 29.72 -34.46
N LYS A 50 -15.52 29.39 -33.51
CA LYS A 50 -15.28 29.54 -32.05
C LYS A 50 -14.15 28.68 -31.48
N ARG A 51 -13.53 27.84 -32.31
CA ARG A 51 -12.26 27.17 -32.03
C ARG A 51 -11.46 27.13 -33.32
N GLU A 52 -10.23 27.66 -33.30
CA GLU A 52 -9.27 27.40 -34.37
C GLU A 52 -9.11 25.88 -34.54
N LEU A 53 -9.26 25.40 -35.77
CA LEU A 53 -9.03 24.00 -36.14
C LEU A 53 -7.55 23.67 -35.91
N LYS A 54 -7.20 23.23 -34.70
CA LYS A 54 -5.97 22.44 -34.55
C LYS A 54 -6.24 21.15 -35.32
N THR A 55 -5.49 20.92 -36.39
CA THR A 55 -5.50 19.65 -37.12
C THR A 55 -5.14 18.53 -36.14
N PHE A 56 -6.14 17.93 -35.51
CA PHE A 56 -6.03 16.78 -34.64
C PHE A 56 -6.26 15.57 -35.53
N ASP A 57 -5.25 14.73 -35.72
CA ASP A 57 -5.35 13.52 -36.54
C ASP A 57 -6.13 12.39 -35.84
N GLY A 58 -6.62 12.65 -34.61
CA GLY A 58 -7.36 11.72 -33.77
C GLY A 58 -6.53 10.56 -33.23
N LYS A 59 -5.25 10.46 -33.61
CA LYS A 59 -4.39 9.36 -33.23
C LYS A 59 -3.67 9.72 -31.92
N PRO A 60 -3.64 8.82 -30.92
CA PRO A 60 -2.82 9.03 -29.75
C PRO A 60 -1.35 9.20 -30.15
N THR A 61 -0.75 10.30 -29.69
CA THR A 61 0.64 10.61 -29.99
C THR A 61 1.59 9.75 -29.15
N SER A 62 2.88 9.75 -29.49
CA SER A 62 3.91 9.11 -28.65
C SER A 62 3.90 9.64 -27.21
N ALA A 63 3.61 10.93 -27.03
CA ALA A 63 3.48 11.54 -25.71
C ALA A 63 2.28 10.98 -24.93
N ASP A 64 1.15 10.72 -25.60
CA ASP A 64 -0.03 10.11 -24.96
C ASP A 64 0.25 8.67 -24.53
N TRP A 65 0.95 7.90 -25.34
CA TRP A 65 1.37 6.54 -24.96
C TRP A 65 2.35 6.52 -23.80
N ASN A 66 3.25 7.51 -23.71
CA ASN A 66 4.11 7.68 -22.55
C ASN A 66 3.30 7.96 -21.27
N LYS A 67 2.25 8.79 -21.36
CA LYS A 67 1.33 9.01 -20.23
C LYS A 67 0.55 7.75 -19.85
N VAL A 68 0.11 6.95 -20.83
CA VAL A 68 -0.56 5.65 -20.57
C VAL A 68 0.38 4.69 -19.84
N ARG A 69 1.64 4.60 -20.28
CA ARG A 69 2.67 3.78 -19.61
C ARG A 69 2.94 4.26 -18.20
N LEU A 70 3.07 5.56 -18.00
CA LEU A 70 3.24 6.17 -16.68
C LEU A 70 2.04 5.87 -15.78
N PHE A 71 0.82 6.07 -16.27
CA PHE A 71 -0.38 5.80 -15.48
C PHE A 71 -0.50 4.32 -15.10
N ALA A 72 -0.17 3.41 -16.03
CA ALA A 72 -0.14 1.98 -15.76
C ALA A 72 0.87 1.61 -14.66
N SER A 73 2.07 2.20 -14.67
CA SER A 73 3.09 1.92 -13.66
C SER A 73 2.71 2.45 -12.28
N LEU A 74 2.07 3.63 -12.20
CA LEU A 74 1.55 4.17 -10.93
C LEU A 74 0.44 3.29 -10.37
N LEU A 75 -0.53 2.88 -11.19
CA LEU A 75 -1.63 2.01 -10.75
C LEU A 75 -1.19 0.59 -10.41
N GLN A 76 -0.10 0.11 -11.00
CA GLN A 76 0.43 -1.22 -10.71
C GLN A 76 0.74 -1.40 -9.22
N VAL A 77 1.23 -0.35 -8.54
CA VAL A 77 1.52 -0.39 -7.09
C VAL A 77 0.28 -0.77 -6.27
N PHE A 78 -0.88 -0.20 -6.60
CA PHE A 78 -2.16 -0.50 -5.91
C PHE A 78 -2.72 -1.86 -6.29
N TYR A 79 -2.52 -2.27 -7.54
CA TYR A 79 -2.92 -3.60 -8.01
C TYR A 79 -2.16 -4.70 -7.25
N GLU A 80 -0.84 -4.57 -7.13
CA GLU A 80 0.01 -5.52 -6.39
C GLU A 80 -0.42 -5.62 -4.92
N LEU A 81 -0.68 -4.47 -4.28
CA LEU A 81 -1.22 -4.46 -2.91
C LEU A 81 -2.56 -5.19 -2.84
N THR A 82 -3.49 -4.87 -3.74
CA THR A 82 -4.85 -5.42 -3.74
C THR A 82 -4.80 -6.94 -3.85
N LEU A 83 -3.99 -7.47 -4.76
CA LEU A 83 -3.75 -8.91 -4.88
C LEU A 83 -3.26 -9.50 -3.57
N LYS A 84 -2.27 -8.87 -2.95
CA LYS A 84 -1.65 -9.37 -1.72
C LYS A 84 -2.60 -9.38 -0.53
N VAL A 85 -3.48 -8.38 -0.38
CA VAL A 85 -4.43 -8.33 0.74
C VAL A 85 -5.74 -9.07 0.46
N SER A 86 -6.00 -9.43 -0.80
CA SER A 86 -7.19 -10.18 -1.23
C SER A 86 -6.96 -11.70 -1.28
N GLY A 87 -5.76 -12.16 -0.93
CA GLY A 87 -5.44 -13.58 -0.81
C GLY A 87 -6.31 -14.27 0.25
N SER A 88 -6.77 -15.49 -0.05
CA SER A 88 -7.58 -16.32 0.86
C SER A 88 -6.84 -17.55 1.38
N LEU A 89 -5.67 -17.86 0.82
CA LEU A 89 -4.88 -19.05 1.15
C LEU A 89 -3.82 -18.80 2.24
N TYR A 90 -3.74 -17.57 2.75
CA TYR A 90 -2.82 -17.17 3.80
C TYR A 90 -3.43 -16.05 4.64
N VAL A 91 -2.90 -15.86 5.85
CA VAL A 91 -3.34 -14.77 6.73
C VAL A 91 -2.89 -13.43 6.15
N THR A 92 -3.83 -12.52 5.93
CA THR A 92 -3.56 -11.18 5.37
C THR A 92 -3.52 -10.09 6.44
N SER A 93 -4.20 -10.30 7.57
CA SER A 93 -4.40 -9.29 8.62
C SER A 93 -3.08 -8.78 9.23
N ASN A 94 -2.12 -9.67 9.44
CA ASN A 94 -0.79 -9.34 9.95
C ASN A 94 0.08 -8.55 8.96
N THR A 95 -0.23 -8.57 7.65
CA THR A 95 0.52 -7.83 6.63
C THR A 95 -0.16 -6.54 6.20
N PHE A 96 -1.48 -6.42 6.40
CA PHE A 96 -2.28 -5.33 5.86
C PHE A 96 -1.77 -3.93 6.24
N ALA A 97 -1.42 -3.70 7.51
CA ALA A 97 -0.91 -2.39 7.92
C ALA A 97 0.46 -2.05 7.30
N HIS A 98 1.31 -3.05 7.04
CA HIS A 98 2.56 -2.86 6.30
C HIS A 98 2.30 -2.41 4.86
N GLU A 99 1.28 -3.00 4.22
CA GLU A 99 0.86 -2.65 2.86
C GLU A 99 0.35 -1.21 2.79
N ILE A 100 -0.47 -0.78 3.75
CA ILE A 100 -0.95 0.60 3.84
C ILE A 100 0.20 1.57 4.10
N SER A 101 1.12 1.23 5.00
CA SER A 101 2.32 2.04 5.26
C SER A 101 3.18 2.21 4.01
N TYR A 102 3.37 1.13 3.25
CA TYR A 102 4.08 1.16 1.98
C TYR A 102 3.44 2.12 0.96
N ILE A 103 2.12 2.07 0.75
CA ILE A 103 1.43 3.01 -0.16
C ILE A 103 1.60 4.45 0.30
N HIS A 104 1.50 4.70 1.60
CA HIS A 104 1.69 6.03 2.14
C HIS A 104 3.10 6.57 1.82
N THR A 105 4.14 5.76 1.95
CA THR A 105 5.51 6.12 1.57
C THR A 105 5.63 6.43 0.09
N ILE A 106 5.10 5.56 -0.79
CA ILE A 106 5.13 5.77 -2.25
C ILE A 106 4.42 7.07 -2.64
N LEU A 107 3.26 7.35 -2.04
CA LEU A 107 2.52 8.57 -2.33
C LEU A 107 3.26 9.83 -1.86
N LYS A 108 3.94 9.78 -0.70
CA LYS A 108 4.81 10.87 -0.23
C LYS A 108 5.97 11.11 -1.21
N GLU A 109 6.58 10.05 -1.73
CA GLU A 109 7.65 10.17 -2.73
C GLU A 109 7.13 10.79 -4.04
N TRP A 110 5.94 10.40 -4.51
CA TRP A 110 5.36 11.00 -5.70
C TRP A 110 5.06 12.49 -5.51
N GLN A 111 4.61 12.90 -4.31
CA GLN A 111 4.44 14.31 -3.95
C GLN A 111 5.74 15.12 -3.91
N GLN A 112 6.90 14.46 -4.01
CA GLN A 112 8.23 15.08 -4.05
C GLN A 112 8.92 14.88 -5.41
N SER A 113 8.22 14.34 -6.41
CA SER A 113 8.79 14.09 -7.73
C SER A 113 8.96 15.38 -8.53
N ASP A 114 10.07 15.50 -9.25
CA ASP A 114 10.30 16.58 -10.22
C ASP A 114 9.49 16.39 -11.51
N ASP A 115 8.99 15.17 -11.76
CA ASP A 115 8.09 14.89 -12.87
C ASP A 115 6.69 15.42 -12.52
N ILE A 116 6.22 16.41 -13.28
CA ILE A 116 4.95 17.11 -13.07
C ILE A 116 3.76 16.15 -13.14
N ASP A 117 3.80 15.15 -14.02
CA ASP A 117 2.71 14.18 -14.16
C ASP A 117 2.66 13.25 -12.94
N VAL A 118 3.83 12.78 -12.46
CA VAL A 118 3.93 11.99 -11.23
C VAL A 118 3.49 12.79 -10.01
N TYR A 119 3.99 14.02 -9.87
CA TYR A 119 3.62 14.93 -8.78
C TYR A 119 2.11 15.17 -8.73
N SER A 120 1.52 15.57 -9.86
CA SER A 120 0.09 15.86 -9.94
C SER A 120 -0.77 14.63 -9.62
N MET A 121 -0.32 13.43 -9.99
CA MET A 121 -1.00 12.18 -9.67
C MET A 121 -0.83 11.82 -8.19
N GLY A 122 0.38 11.95 -7.65
CA GLY A 122 0.70 11.74 -6.25
C GLY A 122 -0.19 12.54 -5.32
N ILE A 123 -0.37 13.84 -5.59
CA ILE A 123 -1.27 14.71 -4.83
C ILE A 123 -2.72 14.19 -4.86
N ARG A 124 -3.25 13.89 -6.05
CA ARG A 124 -4.64 13.43 -6.22
C ARG A 124 -4.89 12.07 -5.55
N MET A 125 -3.96 11.14 -5.68
CA MET A 125 -4.08 9.81 -5.10
C MET A 125 -3.88 9.84 -3.58
N LYS A 126 -2.98 10.69 -3.07
CA LYS A 126 -2.83 10.93 -1.63
C LYS A 126 -4.10 11.49 -1.01
N ASN A 127 -4.77 12.43 -1.66
CA ASN A 127 -6.06 12.95 -1.19
C ASN A 127 -7.12 11.85 -1.09
N LYS A 128 -7.17 10.92 -2.06
CA LYS A 128 -8.07 9.76 -1.98
C LYS A 128 -7.69 8.78 -0.88
N PHE A 129 -6.40 8.55 -0.68
CA PHE A 129 -5.88 7.71 0.40
C PHE A 129 -6.26 8.29 1.77
N ASP A 130 -6.05 9.59 1.96
CA ASP A 130 -6.27 10.27 3.24
C ASP A 130 -7.74 10.30 3.67
N LYS A 131 -8.67 10.19 2.71
CA LYS A 131 -10.10 10.03 3.03
C LYS A 131 -10.37 8.83 3.94
N TYR A 132 -9.58 7.77 3.83
CA TYR A 132 -9.76 6.53 4.59
C TYR A 132 -8.67 6.32 5.65
N TRP A 133 -7.44 6.73 5.34
CA TRP A 133 -6.25 6.42 6.12
C TRP A 133 -5.50 7.66 6.62
N GLY A 134 -6.02 8.88 6.40
CA GLY A 134 -5.36 10.12 6.80
C GLY A 134 -5.62 10.51 8.27
N ASP A 135 -6.74 10.03 8.81
CA ASP A 135 -7.14 10.26 10.20
C ASP A 135 -7.02 8.95 10.98
N PRO A 136 -5.96 8.78 11.79
CA PRO A 136 -5.69 7.52 12.47
C PRO A 136 -6.73 7.18 13.54
N GLU A 137 -7.52 8.14 14.01
CA GLU A 137 -8.60 7.87 14.96
C GLU A 137 -9.76 7.11 14.30
N LYS A 138 -9.99 7.33 13.00
CA LYS A 138 -11.03 6.67 12.20
C LYS A 138 -10.60 5.30 11.67
N VAL A 139 -9.30 5.01 11.67
CA VAL A 139 -8.78 3.71 11.23
C VAL A 139 -9.12 2.61 12.25
N ASN A 140 -9.47 1.43 11.73
CA ASN A 140 -9.70 0.24 12.54
C ASN A 140 -8.40 -0.19 13.25
N LYS A 141 -8.39 -0.07 14.59
CA LYS A 141 -7.22 -0.36 15.43
C LYS A 141 -6.82 -1.84 15.40
N LEU A 142 -7.76 -2.74 15.09
CA LEU A 142 -7.49 -4.17 14.96
C LEU A 142 -6.47 -4.48 13.86
N LEU A 143 -6.37 -3.64 12.82
CA LEU A 143 -5.37 -3.80 11.77
C LEU A 143 -3.94 -3.67 12.30
N TYR A 144 -3.72 -2.79 13.27
CA TYR A 144 -2.41 -2.63 13.91
C TYR A 144 -2.19 -3.65 15.01
N ILE A 145 -3.23 -4.01 15.77
CA ILE A 145 -3.16 -5.08 16.77
C ILE A 145 -2.77 -6.41 16.12
N ALA A 146 -3.29 -6.72 14.93
CA ALA A 146 -2.90 -7.91 14.18
C ALA A 146 -1.39 -7.96 13.87
N VAL A 147 -0.75 -6.81 13.64
CA VAL A 147 0.71 -6.71 13.50
C VAL A 147 1.42 -6.97 14.83
N VAL A 148 0.92 -6.41 15.94
CA VAL A 148 1.52 -6.64 17.27
C VAL A 148 1.47 -8.12 17.69
N LEU A 149 0.41 -8.82 17.28
CA LEU A 149 0.23 -10.24 17.55
C LEU A 149 1.04 -11.15 16.62
N ASP A 150 1.58 -10.63 15.51
CA ASP A 150 2.53 -11.36 14.68
C ASP A 150 3.86 -11.48 15.43
N PRO A 151 4.39 -12.69 15.69
CA PRO A 151 5.62 -12.87 16.46
C PRO A 151 6.83 -12.11 15.92
N ARG A 152 6.84 -11.76 14.62
CA ARG A 152 7.92 -11.04 13.94
C ARG A 152 7.94 -9.55 14.27
N HIS A 153 6.84 -9.00 14.76
CA HIS A 153 6.66 -7.58 15.02
C HIS A 153 6.15 -7.38 16.44
N LYS A 154 6.45 -6.21 17.00
CA LYS A 154 6.15 -5.89 18.40
C LYS A 154 5.50 -4.51 18.46
N LEU A 155 5.01 -4.13 19.65
CA LEU A 155 4.30 -2.87 19.83
C LEU A 155 5.16 -1.66 19.48
N ASP A 156 6.45 -1.69 19.83
CA ASP A 156 7.41 -0.64 19.49
C ASP A 156 7.56 -0.45 17.97
N PHE A 157 7.51 -1.53 17.19
CA PHE A 157 7.49 -1.47 15.73
C PHE A 157 6.22 -0.79 15.20
N VAL A 158 5.06 -1.09 15.79
CA VAL A 158 3.79 -0.45 15.42
C VAL A 158 3.80 1.03 15.81
N GLU A 159 4.31 1.38 16.99
CA GLU A 159 4.49 2.77 17.42
C GLU A 159 5.39 3.54 16.44
N PHE A 160 6.52 2.96 16.03
CA PHE A 160 7.39 3.52 15.00
C PHE A 160 6.64 3.74 13.68
N MET A 161 5.90 2.74 13.20
CA MET A 161 5.14 2.83 11.95
C MET A 161 4.11 3.96 12.00
N LEU A 162 3.42 4.12 13.13
CA LEU A 162 2.41 5.18 13.32
C LEU A 162 3.04 6.56 13.33
N ILE A 163 4.22 6.71 13.92
CA ILE A 163 4.98 7.97 13.89
C ILE A 163 5.38 8.33 12.44
N GLU A 164 5.90 7.38 11.67
CA GLU A 164 6.26 7.61 10.26
C GLU A 164 5.04 8.01 9.40
N LEU A 165 3.88 7.43 9.70
CA LEU A 165 2.63 7.67 8.99
C LEU A 165 1.99 9.03 9.33
N TYR A 166 1.89 9.34 10.63
CA TYR A 166 1.04 10.42 11.13
C TYR A 166 1.81 11.56 11.82
N GLY A 167 3.13 11.44 11.95
CA GLY A 167 4.00 12.33 12.71
C GLY A 167 4.04 11.98 14.20
N ASP A 168 5.02 12.54 14.92
CA ASP A 168 5.34 12.18 16.30
C ASP A 168 4.14 12.27 17.25
N GLU A 169 3.44 13.41 17.27
CA GLU A 169 2.35 13.66 18.21
C GLU A 169 1.14 12.75 17.98
N LYS A 170 0.64 12.73 16.74
CA LYS A 170 -0.53 11.90 16.38
C LYS A 170 -0.21 10.42 16.40
N GLY A 171 0.97 10.04 15.91
CA GLY A 171 1.46 8.67 15.92
C GLY A 171 1.57 8.11 17.33
N ALA A 172 2.20 8.86 18.25
CA ALA A 172 2.30 8.47 19.66
C ALA A 172 0.94 8.35 20.34
N LYS A 173 0.02 9.30 20.09
CA LYS A 173 -1.35 9.25 20.63
C LYS A 173 -2.07 7.96 20.21
N VAL A 174 -1.99 7.60 18.93
CA VAL A 174 -2.65 6.41 18.38
C VAL A 174 -1.97 5.13 18.85
N GLY A 175 -0.63 5.14 18.95
CA GLY A 175 0.15 4.04 19.52
C GLY A 175 -0.28 3.72 20.94
N LYS A 176 -0.47 4.75 21.77
CA LYS A 176 -1.03 4.60 23.13
C LYS A 176 -2.43 3.98 23.11
N ILE A 177 -3.33 4.44 22.22
CA ILE A 177 -4.68 3.87 22.11
C ILE A 177 -4.62 2.39 21.72
N ILE A 178 -3.75 2.01 20.79
CA ILE A 178 -3.57 0.61 20.37
C ILE A 178 -3.04 -0.23 21.53
N LYS A 179 -2.04 0.28 22.27
CA LYS A 179 -1.52 -0.35 23.48
C LYS A 179 -2.65 -0.59 24.49
N ASP A 180 -3.36 0.46 24.88
CA ASP A 180 -4.44 0.38 25.86
C ASP A 180 -5.55 -0.61 25.42
N THR A 181 -5.89 -0.59 24.13
CA THR A 181 -6.86 -1.53 23.54
C THR A 181 -6.36 -2.98 23.62
N LEU A 182 -5.09 -3.23 23.29
CA LEU A 182 -4.48 -4.56 23.39
C LEU A 182 -4.49 -5.09 24.82
N PHE A 183 -4.11 -4.25 25.79
CA PHE A 183 -4.14 -4.62 27.22
C PHE A 183 -5.57 -4.90 27.70
N ALA A 184 -6.56 -4.12 27.27
CA ALA A 184 -7.96 -4.37 27.59
C ALA A 184 -8.46 -5.70 26.99
N LEU A 185 -8.11 -6.01 25.74
CA LEU A 185 -8.43 -7.29 25.12
C LEU A 185 -7.78 -8.46 25.87
N TYR A 186 -6.51 -8.33 26.24
CA TYR A 186 -5.81 -9.34 27.01
C TYR A 186 -6.44 -9.58 28.39
N LYS A 187 -6.80 -8.51 29.11
CA LYS A 187 -7.49 -8.60 30.40
C LYS A 187 -8.81 -9.37 30.26
N ASN A 188 -9.63 -9.01 29.28
CA ASN A 188 -10.89 -9.70 28.99
C ASN A 188 -10.69 -11.17 28.59
N TYR A 189 -9.63 -11.48 27.84
CA TYR A 189 -9.27 -12.85 27.49
C TYR A 189 -8.88 -13.64 28.74
N LYS A 190 -8.01 -13.08 29.59
CA LYS A 190 -7.56 -13.71 30.83
C LYS A 190 -8.73 -14.01 31.76
N GLU A 191 -9.62 -13.05 31.99
CA GLU A 191 -10.82 -13.21 32.82
C GLU A 191 -11.76 -14.31 32.30
N LYS A 192 -11.75 -14.61 31.00
CA LYS A 192 -12.54 -15.69 30.37
C LYS A 192 -11.82 -17.04 30.35
N MET A 193 -10.50 -17.03 30.40
CA MET A 193 -9.64 -18.22 30.29
C MET A 193 -9.21 -18.77 31.65
N GLU A 194 -9.63 -18.14 32.75
CA GLU A 194 -9.57 -18.73 34.09
C GLU A 194 -10.89 -19.50 34.39
N PRO A 195 -10.99 -20.81 34.12
CA PRO A 195 -11.77 -21.70 34.94
C PRO A 195 -10.94 -22.17 36.13
N GLN A 196 -11.58 -22.40 37.28
CA GLN A 196 -10.97 -23.09 38.43
C GLN A 196 -10.13 -24.29 37.96
N CYS A 197 -8.83 -24.27 38.28
CA CYS A 197 -7.88 -25.37 38.20
C CYS A 197 -7.68 -26.07 36.83
N GLY A 198 -6.55 -25.76 36.19
CA GLY A 198 -5.60 -26.72 35.63
C GLY A 198 -6.03 -27.63 34.47
N THR A 199 -5.60 -27.32 33.24
CA THR A 199 -5.07 -28.33 32.31
C THR A 199 -4.17 -27.67 31.26
N SER A 200 -2.94 -28.17 31.09
CA SER A 200 -1.97 -27.74 30.08
C SER A 200 -2.44 -28.10 28.65
N ILE A 201 -2.45 -27.12 27.74
CA ILE A 201 -2.67 -27.36 26.31
C ILE A 201 -1.32 -27.30 25.59
N VAL A 202 -0.88 -28.45 25.08
CA VAL A 202 0.25 -28.57 24.13
C VAL A 202 -0.26 -28.16 22.75
N SER A 203 0.35 -27.15 22.12
CA SER A 203 0.06 -26.79 20.73
C SER A 203 1.17 -27.25 19.78
N SER A 204 0.78 -28.07 18.81
CA SER A 204 1.64 -28.55 17.72
C SER A 204 1.70 -27.48 16.63
N ILE A 205 2.90 -26.99 16.32
CA ILE A 205 3.14 -26.04 15.21
C ILE A 205 3.23 -26.84 13.89
N PRO A 206 2.48 -26.49 12.82
CA PRO A 206 2.79 -26.98 11.49
C PRO A 206 4.00 -26.20 10.94
N LYS A 207 5.08 -26.92 10.61
CA LYS A 207 6.22 -26.36 9.85
C LYS A 207 5.74 -26.01 8.44
N SER A 208 5.68 -24.72 8.09
CA SER A 208 5.56 -24.28 6.69
C SER A 208 6.95 -24.24 6.07
N VAL A 209 7.11 -24.95 4.96
CA VAL A 209 8.32 -25.01 4.14
C VAL A 209 8.42 -23.70 3.34
N ASP A 210 9.45 -22.90 3.61
CA ASP A 210 9.84 -21.81 2.72
C ASP A 210 10.47 -22.41 1.46
N ASN A 211 9.79 -22.22 0.32
CA ASN A 211 10.35 -22.48 -0.99
C ASN A 211 10.76 -21.14 -1.58
N ASP A 212 12.02 -20.77 -1.38
CA ASP A 212 12.59 -19.52 -1.86
C ASP A 212 12.93 -19.67 -3.34
N ASN A 213 12.18 -18.96 -4.17
CA ASN A 213 12.54 -18.66 -5.56
C ASN A 213 11.62 -17.56 -6.05
N THR A 214 12.05 -16.30 -6.01
CA THR A 214 11.76 -15.36 -7.11
C THR A 214 12.55 -14.05 -7.01
N SER A 215 13.18 -13.71 -8.14
CA SER A 215 13.59 -12.38 -8.60
C SER A 215 13.08 -11.19 -7.78
N THR A 216 13.97 -10.56 -7.02
CA THR A 216 13.70 -9.38 -6.19
C THR A 216 13.17 -8.22 -7.02
N ASN A 217 11.90 -7.87 -6.84
CA ASN A 217 11.24 -6.78 -7.56
C ASN A 217 11.46 -5.44 -6.82
N MET A 218 11.44 -4.30 -7.53
CA MET A 218 11.66 -2.97 -6.93
C MET A 218 10.65 -2.60 -5.82
N SER A 219 9.44 -3.17 -5.84
CA SER A 219 8.43 -3.00 -4.80
C SER A 219 8.81 -3.71 -3.50
N ASP A 220 9.44 -4.89 -3.56
CA ASP A 220 9.88 -5.64 -2.38
C ASP A 220 11.05 -4.97 -1.65
N LEU A 221 11.98 -4.37 -2.38
CA LEU A 221 13.09 -3.60 -1.81
C LEU A 221 12.57 -2.42 -0.96
N LYS A 222 11.54 -1.71 -1.44
CA LYS A 222 10.95 -0.59 -0.71
C LYS A 222 10.16 -1.05 0.53
N ARG A 223 9.51 -2.21 0.49
CA ARG A 223 8.87 -2.82 1.68
C ARG A 223 9.90 -3.16 2.76
N GLN A 224 11.05 -3.70 2.35
CA GLN A 224 12.15 -4.01 3.25
C GLN A 224 12.79 -2.75 3.85
N SER A 225 12.69 -1.59 3.18
CA SER A 225 13.23 -0.31 3.66
C SER A 225 12.61 0.17 4.98
N ILE A 226 11.29 0.06 5.17
CA ILE A 226 10.64 0.46 6.44
C ILE A 226 11.15 -0.40 7.61
N ILE A 227 11.27 -1.70 7.39
CA ILE A 227 11.82 -2.64 8.38
C ILE A 227 13.29 -2.31 8.66
N ALA A 228 14.07 -1.95 7.65
CA ALA A 228 15.46 -1.56 7.80
C ALA A 228 15.62 -0.25 8.61
N LYS A 229 14.77 0.76 8.34
CA LYS A 229 14.72 2.02 9.12
C LYS A 229 14.47 1.74 10.61
N TYR A 230 13.48 0.91 10.91
CA TYR A 230 13.19 0.51 12.29
C TYR A 230 14.38 -0.19 12.96
N LYS A 231 14.99 -1.19 12.30
CA LYS A 231 16.15 -1.91 12.83
C LYS A 231 17.30 -0.95 13.18
N LYS A 232 17.53 0.08 12.34
CA LYS A 232 18.56 1.11 12.59
C LYS A 232 18.25 1.99 13.81
N GLN A 233 17.00 2.40 13.98
CA GLN A 233 16.58 3.21 15.13
C GLN A 233 16.68 2.43 16.45
N LYS A 234 16.24 1.16 16.45
CA LYS A 234 16.22 0.31 17.64
C LYS A 234 17.62 -0.01 18.18
N ALA A 235 18.62 -0.13 17.31
CA ALA A 235 20.02 -0.32 17.71
C ALA A 235 20.58 0.82 18.59
N GLN A 236 19.88 1.96 18.69
CA GLN A 236 20.33 3.16 19.42
C GLN A 236 19.70 3.32 20.82
N VAL A 237 18.70 2.51 21.21
CA VAL A 237 17.77 2.85 22.33
C VAL A 237 17.88 1.95 23.58
N PHE A 238 18.62 0.82 23.59
CA PHE A 238 18.50 -0.17 24.68
C PHE A 238 19.18 0.19 26.02
N GLY A 239 18.35 0.33 27.08
CA GLY A 239 18.66 0.28 28.52
C GLY A 239 17.47 -0.29 29.31
N ASP A 240 17.73 -1.15 30.31
CA ASP A 240 16.81 -2.17 30.84
C ASP A 240 15.97 -1.77 32.09
N GLY A 241 14.82 -2.41 32.28
CA GLY A 241 13.91 -2.22 33.41
C GLY A 241 12.76 -3.24 33.46
N ASN A 242 12.44 -3.69 34.68
CA ASN A 242 11.50 -4.78 35.04
C ASN A 242 10.11 -4.68 34.39
N MET A 243 9.60 -5.81 33.88
CA MET A 243 8.47 -5.88 32.94
C MET A 243 7.51 -7.06 33.20
N SER A 244 6.22 -6.86 32.91
CA SER A 244 5.18 -7.91 32.90
C SER A 244 5.41 -8.99 31.81
N GLU A 245 4.65 -10.09 31.78
CA GLU A 245 4.80 -11.11 30.73
C GLU A 245 4.43 -10.63 29.33
N LEU A 246 3.42 -9.76 29.20
CA LEU A 246 3.12 -9.09 27.93
C LEU A 246 4.26 -8.15 27.55
N ASP A 247 4.80 -7.43 28.52
CA ASP A 247 5.98 -6.60 28.31
C ASP A 247 7.23 -7.43 27.91
N LYS A 248 7.41 -8.64 28.47
CA LYS A 248 8.41 -9.63 28.05
C LYS A 248 8.14 -10.11 26.62
N PHE A 249 6.89 -10.39 26.24
CA PHE A 249 6.53 -10.72 24.87
C PHE A 249 6.84 -9.55 23.93
N LEU A 250 6.56 -8.31 24.34
CA LEU A 250 6.83 -7.09 23.58
C LEU A 250 8.33 -6.80 23.43
N LYS A 251 9.17 -7.21 24.40
CA LYS A 251 10.64 -7.08 24.34
C LYS A 251 11.36 -8.26 23.67
N ASN A 252 10.90 -9.50 23.84
CA ASN A 252 11.60 -10.70 23.34
C ASN A 252 11.41 -10.87 21.83
N HIS A 253 12.53 -10.85 21.11
CA HIS A 253 12.56 -10.78 19.65
C HIS A 253 13.02 -12.05 18.93
N ASN A 254 13.25 -13.14 19.65
CA ASN A 254 13.50 -14.45 19.07
C ASN A 254 12.31 -15.35 19.40
N GLY A 255 11.90 -16.17 18.43
CA GLY A 255 10.82 -17.15 18.62
C GLY A 255 10.96 -17.86 19.96
N LEU A 256 9.81 -18.10 20.61
CA LEU A 256 9.65 -18.77 21.90
C LEU A 256 10.86 -19.64 22.30
N VAL A 257 11.78 -19.06 23.06
CA VAL A 257 12.72 -19.85 23.86
C VAL A 257 11.93 -20.23 25.10
N PHE A 258 11.43 -21.46 25.10
CA PHE A 258 10.89 -22.07 26.31
C PHE A 258 12.06 -22.34 27.25
N PHE A 259 12.01 -21.76 28.44
CA PHE A 259 12.82 -22.21 29.57
C PHE A 259 12.05 -23.35 30.23
N ASP A 260 12.73 -24.46 30.52
CA ASP A 260 12.22 -25.39 31.53
C ASP A 260 12.50 -24.82 32.93
N ASP A 261 11.89 -25.42 33.95
CA ASP A 261 12.02 -25.03 35.36
C ASP A 261 13.46 -25.15 35.94
N THR A 262 14.46 -25.48 35.11
CA THR A 262 15.87 -25.59 35.52
C THR A 262 16.79 -24.52 34.93
N GLY A 263 16.30 -23.65 34.03
CA GLY A 263 17.00 -22.42 33.64
C GLY A 263 18.12 -22.57 32.60
N ASP A 264 18.24 -23.71 31.93
CA ASP A 264 19.21 -23.91 30.84
C ASP A 264 18.64 -23.59 29.45
N THR A 265 19.46 -22.97 28.60
CA THR A 265 19.11 -22.55 27.24
C THR A 265 19.30 -23.71 26.26
N MET A 266 18.24 -24.22 25.63
CA MET A 266 18.35 -25.19 24.54
C MET A 266 18.81 -24.49 23.24
N ILE A 267 20.04 -24.80 22.80
CA ILE A 267 20.53 -24.49 21.44
C ILE A 267 19.90 -25.50 20.46
N ASN A 268 19.32 -24.97 19.38
CA ASN A 268 18.83 -25.58 18.13
C ASN A 268 18.96 -27.12 17.94
N ALA A 269 17.85 -27.72 17.49
CA ALA A 269 17.88 -28.90 16.63
C ALA A 269 16.87 -28.77 15.46
N ILE A 270 17.43 -28.41 14.30
CA ILE A 270 17.01 -28.65 12.90
C ILE A 270 15.57 -28.27 12.46
#